data_AF-A0AAW2X3W9-F1
#
_entry.id   AF-A0AAW2X3W9-F1
#
_cell.length_a   1.000
_cell.length_b   1.000
_cell.length_c   1.000
_cell.angle_alpha   90.00
_cell.angle_beta   90.00
_cell.angle_gamma   90.00
#
_symmetry.space_group_name_H-M   'P 1'
#
loop_
_entity.id
_entity.type
_entity.pdbx_description
1 polymer ?
#
loop_
_entity_poly.entity_id
_entity_poly.type
_entity_poly.pdbx_seq_one_letter_code
_entity_poly.pdbx_strand_id
1 'polypeptide(L)'
;MSGNRTFVEDEASSGSGDEANMLDGQNKNQSMIPHSGRRKRSRKATSDAIVDAMLEIAAASKMRAAAIMRNEERFTISKCIRVLDEMQGVDQTLYFYALDLFENPSARETFISLKAERRLAWLQGKFRASSSVVAGGV
;
A
#
# COMPACT_ATOMS: atom_id res chain seq x y z
N MET A 1 34.48 12.25 7.46
CA MET A 1 33.77 13.03 8.50
C MET A 1 33.32 14.35 7.87
N SER A 2 32.22 14.93 8.38
CA SER A 2 31.51 16.13 7.91
C SER A 2 30.71 15.94 6.61
N GLY A 3 29.37 15.91 6.59
CA GLY A 3 28.41 16.33 7.61
C GLY A 3 28.28 17.84 7.63
N ASN A 4 27.40 18.41 6.78
CA ASN A 4 26.90 19.78 6.91
C ASN A 4 25.37 19.76 6.77
N ARG A 5 24.70 19.85 7.92
CA ARG A 5 23.33 20.33 8.05
C ARG A 5 23.40 21.85 8.08
N THR A 6 22.65 22.51 7.21
CA THR A 6 22.41 23.96 7.33
C THR A 6 20.90 24.15 7.42
N PHE A 7 20.44 24.37 8.65
CA PHE A 7 19.18 25.02 8.96
C PHE A 7 19.34 26.52 8.67
N VAL A 8 18.41 27.11 7.94
CA VAL A 8 18.15 28.55 7.97
C VAL A 8 16.63 28.76 7.93
N GLU A 9 16.10 29.14 9.08
CA GLU A 9 14.81 29.81 9.29
C GLU A 9 15.00 31.29 8.99
N ASP A 10 14.12 31.86 8.16
CA ASP A 10 13.69 33.27 8.13
C ASP A 10 12.52 33.24 7.13
N GLU A 11 11.32 33.73 7.44
CA GLU A 11 11.01 35.15 7.36
C GLU A 11 9.89 35.52 8.34
N ALA A 12 10.17 36.55 9.13
CA ALA A 12 9.24 37.24 9.99
C ALA A 12 8.14 37.93 9.17
N SER A 13 6.89 37.57 9.41
CA SER A 13 5.74 38.23 8.80
C SER A 13 5.50 39.60 9.45
N SER A 14 5.65 40.65 8.64
CA SER A 14 5.46 42.07 8.94
C SER A 14 4.23 42.41 9.78
N GLY A 15 4.44 43.28 10.77
CA GLY A 15 3.39 44.01 11.47
C GLY A 15 2.77 45.10 10.60
N SER A 16 1.49 45.38 10.85
CA SER A 16 0.78 46.54 10.32
C SER A 16 -0.25 47.03 11.33
N GLY A 17 0.13 48.06 12.07
CA GLY A 17 -0.68 49.24 12.42
C GLY A 17 -1.93 49.06 13.28
N ASP A 18 -1.79 49.44 14.55
CA ASP A 18 -2.88 49.84 15.44
C ASP A 18 -3.53 51.17 14.99
N GLU A 19 -4.59 51.54 15.72
CA GLU A 19 -5.14 52.90 15.96
C GLU A 19 -6.60 53.13 15.49
N ALA A 20 -7.50 52.86 16.44
CA ALA A 20 -8.72 53.58 16.85
C ALA A 20 -9.65 54.27 15.82
N ASN A 21 -10.93 53.88 15.87
CA ASN A 21 -12.00 54.88 15.83
C ASN A 21 -13.07 54.57 16.89
N MET A 22 -13.37 55.60 17.66
CA MET A 22 -14.45 55.71 18.64
C MET A 22 -15.82 55.52 17.93
N LEU A 23 -16.99 55.28 18.52
CA LEU A 23 -17.68 55.93 19.62
C LEU A 23 -18.90 55.06 20.00
N ASP A 24 -19.33 55.27 21.23
CA ASP A 24 -20.52 54.82 21.95
C ASP A 24 -21.85 54.64 21.15
N GLY A 25 -22.65 53.69 21.63
CA GLY A 25 -23.98 53.37 21.09
C GLY A 25 -24.71 52.31 21.91
N GLN A 26 -25.14 52.67 23.12
CA GLN A 26 -26.09 51.87 23.92
C GLN A 26 -27.36 51.54 23.12
N ASN A 27 -27.74 50.26 23.02
CA ASN A 27 -29.13 49.91 23.31
C ASN A 27 -29.29 48.47 23.81
N LYS A 28 -30.07 48.36 24.87
CA LYS A 28 -30.45 47.15 25.58
C LYS A 28 -31.32 46.32 24.65
N ASN A 29 -30.85 45.14 24.26
CA ASN A 29 -31.73 44.01 23.98
C ASN A 29 -31.06 42.76 24.55
N GLN A 30 -31.63 42.31 25.67
CA GLN A 30 -31.41 41.01 26.26
C GLN A 30 -31.66 39.94 25.21
N SER A 31 -30.60 39.51 24.52
CA SER A 31 -30.64 38.20 23.87
C SER A 31 -30.43 37.18 24.97
N MET A 32 -31.53 36.66 25.52
CA MET A 32 -31.52 35.37 26.19
C MET A 32 -31.10 34.33 25.15
N ILE A 33 -29.80 34.24 24.88
CA ILE A 33 -29.25 33.03 24.30
C ILE A 33 -29.45 31.98 25.39
N PRO A 34 -30.23 30.92 25.16
CA PRO A 34 -30.20 29.80 26.08
C PRO A 34 -28.75 29.33 26.06
N HIS A 35 -28.05 29.49 27.19
CA HIS A 35 -26.80 28.80 27.42
C HIS A 35 -27.15 27.31 27.33
N SER A 36 -27.09 26.78 26.11
CA SER A 36 -27.14 25.36 25.82
C SER A 36 -25.99 24.80 26.63
N GLY A 37 -26.35 24.20 27.77
CA GLY A 37 -25.43 23.62 28.71
C GLY A 37 -24.49 22.77 27.90
N ARG A 38 -23.25 23.24 27.78
CA ARG A 38 -22.17 22.62 27.04
C ARG A 38 -21.93 21.28 27.72
N ARG A 39 -22.73 20.28 27.35
CA ARG A 39 -22.57 18.89 27.77
C ARG A 39 -21.26 18.45 27.14
N LYS A 40 -20.20 18.61 27.90
CA LYS A 40 -18.82 18.15 27.68
C LYS A 40 -18.76 16.61 27.70
N ARG A 41 -19.78 15.93 27.17
CA ARG A 41 -19.96 14.47 27.16
C ARG A 41 -19.70 13.86 25.78
N SER A 42 -19.61 14.67 24.72
CA SER A 42 -19.37 14.18 23.35
C SER A 42 -17.93 13.72 23.09
N ARG A 43 -16.91 14.33 23.74
CA ARG A 43 -15.50 14.03 23.42
C ARG A 43 -15.10 12.58 23.67
N LYS A 44 -15.69 11.92 24.69
CA LYS A 44 -15.39 10.53 25.05
C LYS A 44 -15.98 9.54 24.03
N ALA A 45 -17.20 9.78 23.57
CA ALA A 45 -17.82 8.96 22.52
C ALA A 45 -17.06 9.09 21.19
N THR A 46 -16.56 10.28 20.86
CA THR A 46 -15.71 10.47 19.66
C THR A 46 -14.34 9.80 19.80
N SER A 47 -13.70 9.85 20.99
CA SER A 47 -12.43 9.15 21.19
C SER A 47 -12.59 7.63 21.08
N ASP A 48 -13.66 7.08 21.62
CA ASP A 48 -13.91 5.64 21.60
C ASP A 48 -14.20 5.17 20.16
N ALA A 49 -14.97 5.94 19.38
CA ALA A 49 -15.19 5.66 17.95
C ALA A 49 -13.89 5.71 17.11
N ILE A 50 -12.94 6.60 17.45
CA ILE A 50 -11.64 6.64 16.79
C ILE A 50 -10.82 5.38 17.15
N VAL A 51 -10.81 4.98 18.42
CA VAL A 51 -10.12 3.75 18.85
C VAL A 51 -10.71 2.53 18.16
N ASP A 52 -12.04 2.43 18.08
CA ASP A 52 -12.73 1.33 17.40
C ASP A 52 -12.39 1.31 15.90
N ALA A 53 -12.41 2.47 15.23
CA ALA A 53 -12.00 2.57 13.83
C ALA A 53 -10.53 2.17 13.61
N MET A 54 -9.62 2.55 14.53
CA MET A 54 -8.22 2.13 14.46
C MET A 54 -8.07 0.62 14.65
N LEU A 55 -8.84 0.01 15.57
CA LEU A 55 -8.86 -1.43 15.77
C LEU A 55 -9.41 -2.16 14.54
N GLU A 56 -10.44 -1.62 13.90
CA GLU A 56 -11.00 -2.18 12.67
C GLU A 56 -9.99 -2.09 11.50
N ILE A 57 -9.31 -0.95 11.34
CA ILE A 57 -8.23 -0.79 10.36
C ILE A 57 -7.09 -1.77 10.65
N ALA A 58 -6.69 -1.93 11.91
CA ALA A 58 -5.64 -2.87 12.29
C ALA A 58 -6.05 -4.32 12.01
N ALA A 59 -7.29 -4.69 12.32
CA ALA A 59 -7.85 -6.01 12.04
C ALA A 59 -7.89 -6.28 10.53
N ALA A 60 -8.44 -5.34 9.74
CA ALA A 60 -8.48 -5.43 8.29
C ALA A 60 -7.07 -5.53 7.68
N SER A 61 -6.12 -4.74 8.18
CA SER A 61 -4.72 -4.77 7.74
C SER A 61 -4.06 -6.12 8.03
N LYS A 62 -4.29 -6.68 9.23
CA LYS A 62 -3.79 -8.01 9.60
C LYS A 62 -4.39 -9.11 8.72
N MET A 63 -5.69 -9.05 8.44
CA MET A 63 -6.36 -10.00 7.54
C MET A 63 -5.78 -9.94 6.13
N ARG A 64 -5.57 -8.73 5.60
CA ARG A 64 -4.95 -8.54 4.27
C ARG A 64 -3.53 -9.10 4.23
N ALA A 65 -2.70 -8.80 5.24
CA ALA A 65 -1.34 -9.34 5.33
C ALA A 65 -1.34 -10.87 5.42
N ALA A 66 -2.21 -11.46 6.26
CA ALA A 66 -2.33 -12.91 6.37
C ALA A 66 -2.77 -13.57 5.06
N ALA A 67 -3.70 -12.97 4.32
CA ALA A 67 -4.12 -13.47 3.02
C ALA A 67 -2.99 -13.47 1.98
N ILE A 68 -2.14 -12.43 1.99
CA ILE A 68 -0.94 -12.36 1.14
C ILE A 68 0.07 -13.45 1.54
N MET A 69 0.35 -13.63 2.83
CA MET A 69 1.27 -14.68 3.28
C MET A 69 0.77 -16.09 2.94
N ARG A 70 -0.53 -16.36 3.11
CA ARG A 70 -1.15 -17.64 2.74
C ARG A 70 -1.15 -17.89 1.22
N ASN A 71 -1.19 -16.82 0.42
CA ASN A 71 -1.02 -16.90 -1.01
C ASN A 71 0.39 -17.40 -1.37
N GLU A 72 1.42 -16.81 -0.75
CA GLU A 72 2.82 -17.17 -1.00
C GLU A 72 3.13 -18.62 -0.60
N GLU A 73 2.52 -19.13 0.47
CA GLU A 73 2.65 -20.53 0.90
C GLU A 73 2.09 -21.53 -0.14
N ARG A 74 1.05 -21.15 -0.89
CA ARG A 74 0.45 -22.02 -1.92
C ARG A 74 1.28 -22.12 -3.18
N PHE A 75 2.04 -21.07 -3.48
CA PHE A 75 2.79 -20.87 -4.72
C PHE A 75 4.28 -20.63 -4.48
N THR A 76 4.88 -21.39 -3.55
CA THR A 76 6.31 -21.29 -3.26
C THR A 76 7.16 -21.72 -4.44
N ILE A 77 8.38 -21.17 -4.53
CA ILE A 77 9.37 -21.56 -5.54
C ILE A 77 9.62 -23.07 -5.49
N SER A 78 9.84 -23.64 -4.30
CA SER A 78 10.10 -25.08 -4.13
C SER A 78 8.97 -25.96 -4.68
N LYS A 79 7.72 -25.51 -4.60
CA LYS A 79 6.58 -26.24 -5.18
C LYS A 79 6.56 -26.13 -6.70
N CYS A 80 6.90 -24.96 -7.26
CA CYS A 80 7.05 -24.77 -8.69
C CYS A 80 8.16 -25.66 -9.27
N ILE A 81 9.32 -25.73 -8.61
CA ILE A 81 10.44 -26.60 -9.00
C ILE A 81 10.02 -28.07 -9.01
N ARG A 82 9.38 -28.55 -7.94
CA ARG A 82 8.91 -29.96 -7.90
C ARG A 82 7.98 -30.31 -9.06
N VAL A 83 7.03 -29.41 -9.36
CA VAL A 83 6.13 -29.60 -10.50
C VAL A 83 6.90 -29.55 -11.82
N LEU A 84 7.91 -28.68 -11.94
CA LEU A 84 8.75 -28.58 -13.13
C LEU A 84 9.59 -29.84 -13.35
N ASP A 85 10.14 -30.43 -12.28
CA ASP A 85 10.93 -31.67 -12.33
C ASP A 85 10.09 -32.88 -12.80
N GLU A 86 8.80 -32.89 -12.47
CA GLU A 86 7.86 -33.95 -12.88
C GLU A 86 7.35 -33.78 -14.32
N MET A 87 7.58 -32.61 -14.95
CA MET A 87 7.12 -32.34 -16.31
C MET A 87 8.03 -32.99 -17.36
N GLN A 88 7.40 -33.61 -18.36
CA GLN A 88 8.11 -34.16 -19.52
C GLN A 88 8.27 -33.10 -20.63
N GLY A 89 9.35 -33.21 -21.41
CA GLY A 89 9.59 -32.33 -22.57
C GLY A 89 10.11 -30.93 -22.23
N VAL A 90 10.56 -30.71 -20.99
CA VAL A 90 11.27 -29.50 -20.59
C VAL A 90 12.76 -29.72 -20.87
N ASP A 91 13.33 -28.96 -21.80
CA ASP A 91 14.77 -28.95 -22.03
C ASP A 91 15.51 -28.11 -20.97
N GLN A 92 16.83 -28.25 -20.91
CA GLN A 92 17.66 -27.60 -19.89
C GLN A 92 17.58 -26.06 -19.93
N THR A 93 17.50 -25.47 -21.13
CA THR A 93 17.43 -24.02 -21.30
C THR A 93 16.09 -23.48 -20.80
N LEU A 94 15.01 -24.15 -21.18
CA LEU A 94 13.67 -23.82 -20.70
C LEU A 94 13.53 -24.02 -19.20
N TYR A 95 14.20 -25.04 -18.64
CA TYR A 95 14.23 -25.31 -17.21
C TYR A 95 14.84 -24.13 -16.44
N PHE A 96 16.05 -23.71 -16.80
CA PHE A 96 16.71 -22.58 -16.12
C PHE A 96 15.96 -21.26 -16.31
N TYR A 97 15.44 -21.01 -17.51
CA TYR A 97 14.55 -19.87 -17.72
C TYR A 97 13.32 -19.90 -16.80
N ALA A 98 12.73 -21.07 -16.57
CA ALA A 98 11.59 -21.20 -15.67
C ALA A 98 11.97 -20.89 -14.22
N LEU A 99 13.19 -21.23 -13.78
CA LEU A 99 13.67 -20.87 -12.44
C LEU A 99 13.72 -19.35 -12.26
N ASP A 100 14.29 -18.64 -13.23
CA ASP A 100 14.33 -17.16 -13.23
C ASP A 100 12.91 -16.58 -13.28
N LEU A 101 12.04 -17.16 -14.11
CA LEU A 101 10.63 -16.74 -14.21
C LEU A 101 9.89 -16.90 -12.87
N PHE A 102 10.22 -17.93 -12.08
CA PHE A 102 9.59 -18.19 -10.79
C PHE A 102 10.04 -17.25 -9.67
N GLU A 103 11.00 -16.36 -9.89
CA GLU A 103 11.24 -15.26 -8.95
C GLU A 103 10.01 -14.35 -8.84
N ASN A 104 9.24 -14.22 -9.94
CA ASN A 104 7.99 -13.46 -9.97
C ASN A 104 6.82 -14.24 -9.31
N PRO A 105 6.22 -13.72 -8.21
CA PRO A 105 5.10 -14.40 -7.53
C PRO A 105 3.87 -14.65 -8.41
N SER A 106 3.52 -13.73 -9.30
CA SER A 106 2.38 -13.89 -10.21
C SER A 106 2.61 -14.98 -11.25
N ALA A 107 3.87 -15.18 -11.67
CA ALA A 107 4.22 -16.26 -12.57
C ALA A 107 4.09 -17.63 -11.88
N ARG A 108 4.51 -17.73 -10.61
CA ARG A 108 4.32 -18.94 -9.79
C ARG A 108 2.85 -19.30 -9.61
N GLU A 109 2.04 -18.32 -9.24
CA GLU A 109 0.58 -18.50 -9.10
C GLU A 109 -0.06 -18.99 -10.40
N THR A 110 0.28 -18.35 -11.52
CA THR A 110 -0.21 -18.76 -12.84
C THR A 110 0.21 -20.21 -13.15
N PHE A 111 1.50 -20.53 -13.00
CA PHE A 111 2.04 -21.85 -13.33
C PHE A 111 1.40 -22.99 -12.52
N ILE A 112 1.25 -22.80 -11.21
CA ILE A 112 0.64 -23.81 -10.33
C ILE A 112 -0.85 -23.95 -10.62
N SER A 113 -1.56 -22.84 -10.89
CA SER A 113 -3.00 -22.83 -11.16
C SER A 113 -3.36 -23.43 -12.53
N LEU A 114 -2.43 -23.44 -13.48
CA LEU A 114 -2.63 -24.12 -14.76
C LEU A 114 -2.75 -25.64 -14.57
N LYS A 115 -3.62 -26.26 -15.37
CA LYS A 115 -3.66 -27.72 -15.53
C LYS A 115 -2.33 -28.23 -16.10
N ALA A 116 -1.93 -29.44 -15.73
CA ALA A 116 -0.63 -30.00 -16.06
C ALA A 116 -0.31 -29.94 -17.57
N GLU A 117 -1.29 -30.26 -18.41
CA GLU A 117 -1.18 -30.28 -19.87
C GLU A 117 -0.99 -28.89 -20.50
N ARG A 118 -1.25 -27.80 -19.77
CA ARG A 118 -1.10 -26.42 -20.26
C ARG A 118 0.23 -25.78 -19.84
N ARG A 119 0.90 -26.32 -18.82
CA ARG A 119 2.10 -25.72 -18.22
C ARG A 119 3.26 -25.61 -19.20
N LEU A 120 3.54 -26.67 -19.97
CA LEU A 120 4.66 -26.67 -20.93
C LEU A 120 4.45 -25.63 -22.04
N ALA A 121 3.27 -25.61 -22.65
CA ALA A 121 2.94 -24.66 -23.69
C ALA A 121 3.02 -23.20 -23.18
N TRP A 122 2.57 -22.96 -21.94
CA TRP A 122 2.68 -21.65 -21.31
C TRP A 122 4.15 -21.24 -21.09
N LEU A 123 4.99 -22.12 -20.55
CA LEU A 123 6.43 -21.85 -20.37
C LEU A 123 7.13 -21.53 -21.69
N GLN A 124 6.90 -22.34 -22.72
CA GLN A 124 7.45 -22.12 -24.05
C GLN A 124 6.98 -20.78 -24.65
N GLY A 125 5.71 -20.42 -24.45
CA GLY A 125 5.17 -19.12 -24.85
C GLY A 125 5.90 -17.96 -24.15
N LYS A 126 6.13 -18.07 -22.84
CA LYS A 126 6.88 -17.07 -22.07
C LYS A 126 8.32 -16.95 -22.54
N PHE A 127 9.00 -18.07 -22.78
CA PHE A 127 10.39 -18.12 -23.24
C PHE A 127 10.58 -17.48 -24.64
N ARG A 128 9.64 -17.72 -25.55
CA ARG A 128 9.66 -17.09 -26.88
C ARG A 128 9.43 -15.59 -26.79
N ALA A 129 8.50 -15.16 -25.94
CA ALA A 129 8.23 -13.74 -25.73
C ALA A 129 9.46 -13.02 -25.15
N SER A 130 10.13 -13.58 -24.14
CA SER A 130 11.34 -13.00 -23.57
C SER A 130 12.47 -12.94 -24.60
N SER A 131 12.68 -14.01 -25.37
CA SER A 131 13.71 -14.07 -26.42
C SER A 131 13.49 -13.04 -27.53
N SER A 132 12.22 -12.78 -27.89
CA SER A 132 11.88 -11.79 -28.92
C SER A 132 12.17 -10.34 -28.50
N VAL A 133 12.03 -10.04 -27.21
CA VAL A 133 12.37 -8.71 -26.64
C VAL A 133 13.87 -8.46 -26.73
N VAL A 134 14.71 -9.49 -26.56
CA VAL A 134 16.17 -9.35 -26.65
C VAL A 134 16.64 -9.15 -28.10
N ALA A 135 15.94 -9.73 -29.08
CA ALA A 135 16.31 -9.66 -30.49
C ALA A 135 15.87 -8.35 -31.20
N GLY A 136 14.84 -7.66 -30.69
CA GLY A 136 14.32 -6.43 -31.29
C GLY A 136 14.95 -5.13 -30.76
N GLY A 137 15.93 -5.21 -29.88
CA GLY A 137 16.56 -4.07 -29.21
C GLY A 137 17.94 -3.67 -29.73
N VAL A 138 18.37 -4.18 -30.90
CA VAL A 138 19.65 -3.86 -31.55
C VAL A 138 19.46 -2.98 -32.78
#